data_AF-A0A7S0N5G8-F1
#
_entry.id   AF-A0A7S0N5G8-F1
#
_cell.length_a   1.000
_cell.length_b   1.000
_cell.length_c   1.000
_cell.angle_alpha   90.00
_cell.angle_beta   90.00
_cell.angle_gamma   90.00
#
_symmetry.space_group_name_H-M   'P 1'
#
loop_
_entity.id
_entity.type
_entity.pdbx_description
1 polymer ?
#
loop_
_entity_poly.entity_id
_entity_poly.type
_entity_poly.pdbx_seq_one_letter_code
_entity_poly.pdbx_strand_id
1 'polypeptide(L)'
;VLGRFFVSEGLVCRFGVTRVPNAGAQYLSSTAVACEAPRWDGAMEEVAVEVSVNDGHDYTSDGRWFVYEAEATVSSVVPSSGSPTGAGDAVTVLGSHFQDSEGLSCVFGLALHGRGGYVSST
;
A
#
# COMPACT_ATOMS: atom_id res chain seq x y z
N VAL A 1 -3.33 -13.92 -1.16
CA VAL A 1 -4.30 -14.57 -2.06
C VAL A 1 -4.69 -15.93 -1.51
N LEU A 2 -5.99 -16.22 -1.37
CA LEU A 2 -6.50 -17.52 -0.93
C LEU A 2 -7.08 -18.28 -2.11
N GLY A 3 -6.83 -19.58 -2.18
CA GLY A 3 -7.19 -20.43 -3.31
C GLY A 3 -7.03 -21.92 -3.01
N ARG A 4 -6.69 -22.70 -4.02
CA ARG A 4 -6.53 -24.16 -3.92
C ARG A 4 -5.49 -24.66 -4.92
N PHE A 5 -4.79 -25.73 -4.56
CA PHE A 5 -3.76 -26.39 -5.35
C PHE A 5 -2.59 -25.49 -5.76
N PHE A 6 -2.23 -24.50 -4.94
CA PHE A 6 -0.98 -23.78 -5.13
C PHE A 6 0.22 -24.70 -4.88
N VAL A 7 1.32 -24.39 -5.55
CA VAL A 7 2.60 -25.09 -5.44
C VAL A 7 3.71 -24.07 -5.28
N SER A 8 4.87 -24.49 -4.77
CA SER A 8 6.01 -23.61 -4.51
C SER A 8 6.79 -23.23 -5.77
N GLU A 9 6.84 -24.13 -6.75
CA GLU A 9 7.58 -23.94 -8.00
C GLU A 9 6.71 -23.26 -9.07
N GLY A 10 7.29 -22.38 -9.87
CA GLY A 10 6.57 -21.68 -10.95
C GLY A 10 5.48 -20.71 -10.47
N LEU A 11 5.48 -20.36 -9.19
CA LEU A 11 4.51 -19.45 -8.59
C LEU A 11 4.79 -18.00 -9.02
N VAL A 12 3.84 -17.39 -9.72
CA VAL A 12 3.93 -15.98 -10.14
C VAL A 12 2.60 -15.28 -9.89
N CYS A 13 2.64 -14.16 -9.16
CA CYS A 13 1.49 -13.26 -9.04
C CYS A 13 1.48 -12.21 -10.15
N ARG A 14 0.28 -11.75 -10.52
CA ARG A 14 0.09 -10.66 -11.48
C ARG A 14 -1.01 -9.74 -10.99
N PHE A 15 -0.74 -8.44 -11.00
CA PHE A 15 -1.67 -7.37 -10.69
C PHE A 15 -1.98 -6.62 -11.99
N GLY A 16 -3.17 -6.82 -12.54
CA GLY A 16 -3.55 -6.34 -13.88
C GLY A 16 -2.64 -6.96 -14.94
N VAL A 17 -1.78 -6.13 -15.54
CA VAL A 17 -0.77 -6.55 -16.53
C VAL A 17 0.63 -6.73 -15.93
N THR A 18 0.86 -6.30 -14.69
CA THR A 18 2.17 -6.26 -14.05
C THR A 18 2.46 -7.57 -13.32
N ARG A 19 3.54 -8.25 -13.73
CA ARG A 19 4.00 -9.48 -13.06
C ARG A 19 4.83 -9.12 -11.83
N VAL A 20 4.57 -9.82 -10.73
CA VAL A 20 5.37 -9.73 -9.49
C VAL A 20 6.63 -10.57 -9.67
N PRO A 21 7.83 -10.03 -9.36
CA PRO A 21 9.07 -10.81 -9.34
C PRO A 21 8.99 -11.98 -8.36
N ASN A 22 9.73 -13.07 -8.60
CA ASN A 22 9.69 -14.27 -7.75
C ASN A 22 9.98 -14.00 -6.27
N ALA A 23 10.85 -13.01 -5.95
CA ALA A 23 11.13 -12.61 -4.57
C ALA A 23 9.90 -12.04 -3.83
N GLY A 24 8.95 -11.46 -4.57
CA GLY A 24 7.71 -10.89 -4.05
C GLY A 24 6.56 -11.89 -3.99
N ALA A 25 6.73 -13.14 -4.43
CA ALA A 25 5.70 -14.18 -4.35
C ALA A 25 6.15 -15.31 -3.40
N GLN A 26 5.41 -15.52 -2.32
CA GLN A 26 5.73 -16.48 -1.28
C GLN A 26 4.62 -17.53 -1.17
N TYR A 27 5.00 -18.79 -1.40
CA TYR A 27 4.14 -19.93 -1.14
C TYR A 27 3.97 -20.12 0.38
N LEU A 28 2.73 -20.09 0.87
CA LEU A 28 2.43 -20.34 2.28
C LEU A 28 1.85 -21.74 2.47
N SER A 29 0.91 -22.13 1.60
CA SER A 29 0.29 -23.46 1.59
C SER A 29 -0.37 -23.73 0.24
N SER A 30 -0.89 -24.94 0.05
CA SER A 30 -1.66 -25.29 -1.15
C SER A 30 -2.94 -24.48 -1.31
N THR A 31 -3.32 -23.67 -0.31
CA THR A 31 -4.50 -22.81 -0.33
C THR A 31 -4.19 -21.33 -0.09
N ALA A 32 -2.94 -20.96 0.12
CA ALA A 32 -2.56 -19.58 0.44
C ALA A 32 -1.20 -19.20 -0.15
N VAL A 33 -1.16 -17.99 -0.72
CA VAL A 33 0.04 -17.36 -1.27
C VAL A 33 0.08 -15.91 -0.79
N ALA A 34 1.24 -15.45 -0.34
CA ALA A 34 1.51 -14.03 -0.08
C ALA A 34 2.20 -13.42 -1.30
N CYS A 35 1.72 -12.27 -1.76
CA CYS A 35 2.33 -11.54 -2.85
C CYS A 35 2.47 -10.06 -2.48
N GLU A 36 3.68 -9.54 -2.67
CA GLU A 36 3.98 -8.12 -2.56
C GLU A 36 3.42 -7.41 -3.80
N ALA A 37 2.53 -6.45 -3.57
CA ALA A 37 1.97 -5.65 -4.64
C ALA A 37 3.08 -4.79 -5.27
N PRO A 38 3.21 -4.74 -6.61
CA PRO A 38 4.16 -3.86 -7.27
C PRO A 38 3.93 -2.40 -6.90
N ARG A 39 5.00 -1.60 -6.88
CA ARG A 39 4.90 -0.14 -6.78
C ARG A 39 4.02 0.41 -7.91
N TRP A 40 3.14 1.34 -7.56
CA TRP A 40 2.24 2.02 -8.47
C TRP A 40 2.35 3.53 -8.31
N ASP A 41 2.81 4.21 -9.36
CA ASP A 41 2.95 5.68 -9.38
C ASP A 41 1.79 6.38 -10.12
N GLY A 42 0.74 5.64 -10.47
CA GLY A 42 -0.41 6.13 -11.21
C GLY A 42 -1.52 6.70 -10.32
N ALA A 43 -2.62 7.11 -10.95
CA ALA A 43 -3.85 7.45 -10.23
C ALA A 43 -4.48 6.21 -9.59
N MET A 44 -5.50 6.42 -8.75
CA MET A 44 -6.29 5.32 -8.20
C MET A 44 -6.80 4.41 -9.33
N GLU A 45 -6.49 3.11 -9.23
CA GLU A 45 -6.85 2.11 -10.25
C GLU A 45 -7.22 0.78 -9.58
N GLU A 46 -8.26 0.14 -10.10
CA GLU A 46 -8.67 -1.21 -9.70
C GLU A 46 -8.13 -2.24 -10.71
N VAL A 47 -7.41 -3.25 -10.23
CA VAL A 47 -6.78 -4.29 -11.04
C VAL A 47 -7.13 -5.68 -10.54
N ALA A 48 -7.20 -6.65 -11.45
CA ALA A 48 -7.36 -8.06 -11.08
C ALA A 48 -6.03 -8.64 -10.58
N VAL A 49 -6.09 -9.44 -9.52
CA VAL A 49 -4.98 -10.21 -8.96
C VAL A 49 -5.15 -11.66 -9.39
N GLU A 50 -4.20 -12.13 -10.19
CA GLU A 50 -4.20 -13.50 -10.69
C GLU A 50 -2.88 -14.20 -10.37
N VAL A 51 -2.96 -15.52 -10.22
CA VAL A 51 -1.82 -16.36 -9.82
C VAL A 51 -1.55 -17.38 -10.92
N SER A 52 -0.28 -17.61 -11.19
CA SER A 52 0.22 -18.68 -12.04
C SER A 52 0.99 -19.69 -11.19
N VAL A 53 0.94 -20.95 -11.59
CA VAL A 53 1.72 -22.07 -11.03
C VAL A 53 2.62 -22.73 -12.08
N ASN A 54 2.82 -22.05 -13.21
CA ASN A 54 3.63 -22.51 -14.34
C ASN A 54 4.42 -21.36 -14.96
N ASP A 55 5.18 -20.64 -14.13
CA ASP A 55 6.11 -19.58 -14.54
C ASP A 55 5.43 -18.42 -15.31
N GLY A 56 4.15 -18.20 -15.04
CA GLY A 56 3.35 -17.18 -15.68
C GLY A 56 3.00 -17.49 -17.14
N HIS A 57 2.95 -18.76 -17.53
CA HIS A 57 2.36 -19.16 -18.82
C HIS A 57 0.83 -19.04 -18.78
N ASP A 58 0.22 -19.60 -17.74
CA ASP A 58 -1.23 -19.54 -17.49
C ASP A 58 -1.50 -18.88 -16.15
N TYR A 59 -2.62 -18.16 -16.07
CA TYR A 59 -3.07 -17.49 -14.86
C TYR A 59 -4.48 -17.90 -14.52
N THR A 60 -4.84 -17.79 -13.25
CA THR A 60 -6.24 -17.81 -12.81
C THR A 60 -7.04 -16.69 -13.49
N SER A 61 -8.37 -16.81 -13.39
CA SER A 61 -9.33 -15.84 -13.89
C SER A 61 -10.51 -15.63 -12.94
N ASP A 62 -10.27 -15.87 -11.63
CA ASP A 62 -11.31 -15.79 -10.60
C ASP A 62 -11.67 -14.34 -10.24
N GLY A 63 -10.96 -13.35 -10.79
CA GLY A 63 -11.35 -11.93 -10.72
C GLY A 63 -11.27 -11.36 -9.31
N ARG A 64 -10.18 -11.64 -8.60
CA ARG A 64 -9.93 -11.03 -7.28
C ARG A 64 -9.40 -9.63 -7.47
N TRP A 65 -10.16 -8.62 -7.08
CA TRP A 65 -9.78 -7.22 -7.30
C TRP A 65 -8.87 -6.68 -6.20
N PHE A 66 -7.95 -5.82 -6.61
CA PHE A 66 -7.08 -5.03 -5.75
C PHE A 66 -7.13 -3.58 -6.22
N VAL A 67 -7.19 -2.65 -5.27
CA VAL A 67 -7.24 -1.21 -5.57
C VAL A 67 -5.90 -0.60 -5.19
N TYR A 68 -5.24 0.01 -6.18
CA TYR A 68 -4.17 0.96 -5.90
C TYR A 68 -4.81 2.27 -5.48
N GLU A 69 -4.47 2.72 -4.28
CA GLU A 69 -4.90 4.01 -3.76
C GLU A 69 -3.93 5.09 -4.23
N ALA A 70 -4.46 6.30 -4.39
CA ALA A 70 -3.62 7.45 -4.69
C ALA A 70 -2.71 7.76 -3.48
N GLU A 71 -1.45 8.10 -3.75
CA GLU A 71 -0.51 8.49 -2.70
C GLU A 71 -0.97 9.78 -2.00
N ALA A 72 -0.80 9.83 -0.68
CA ALA A 72 -1.07 11.04 0.09
C ALA A 72 -0.12 12.17 -0.33
N THR A 73 -0.68 13.33 -0.68
CA THR A 73 0.12 14.51 -1.03
C THR A 73 -0.09 15.62 -0.01
N VAL A 74 1.01 16.24 0.44
CA VAL A 74 0.98 17.39 1.34
C VAL A 74 1.10 18.67 0.51
N SER A 75 0.12 19.56 0.61
CA SER A 75 0.13 20.85 -0.08
C SER A 75 0.64 21.98 0.80
N SER A 76 0.31 21.96 2.10
CA SER A 76 0.74 23.00 3.04
C SER A 76 0.64 22.55 4.48
N VAL A 77 1.30 23.30 5.36
CA VAL A 77 1.40 23.03 6.79
C VAL A 77 1.21 24.34 7.55
N VAL A 78 0.30 24.36 8.53
CA VAL A 78 -0.06 25.57 9.29
C VAL A 78 -0.14 25.28 10.80
N PRO A 79 0.60 26.01 11.66
CA PRO A 79 1.62 26.98 11.29
C PRO A 79 2.85 26.29 10.67
N SER A 80 3.57 27.00 9.79
CA SER A 80 4.78 26.49 9.13
C SER A 80 6.05 26.64 10.00
N SER A 81 5.91 27.26 11.17
CA SER A 81 6.95 27.41 12.19
C SER A 81 6.31 27.33 13.58
N GLY A 82 7.09 26.86 14.56
CA GLY A 82 6.62 26.68 15.93
C GLY A 82 7.79 26.61 16.90
N SER A 83 7.48 26.34 18.18
CA SER A 83 8.51 26.30 19.23
C SER A 83 9.56 25.19 19.00
N PRO A 84 10.87 25.48 19.15
CA PRO A 84 11.93 24.48 19.01
C PRO A 84 11.89 23.40 20.11
N THR A 85 11.16 23.61 21.21
CA THR A 85 10.97 22.61 22.26
C THR A 85 9.90 21.58 21.92
N GLY A 86 9.14 21.76 20.82
CA GLY A 86 8.11 20.82 20.35
C GLY A 86 6.91 20.64 21.27
N ALA A 87 6.82 21.42 22.35
CA ALA A 87 5.77 21.30 23.34
C ALA A 87 4.58 22.21 22.99
N GLY A 88 3.51 21.60 22.46
CA GLY A 88 2.15 22.15 22.55
C GLY A 88 1.54 22.77 21.28
N ASP A 89 2.30 22.96 20.21
CA ASP A 89 1.74 23.55 18.98
C ASP A 89 1.15 22.45 18.08
N ALA A 90 -0.18 22.44 17.95
CA ALA A 90 -0.86 21.61 16.96
C ALA A 90 -0.54 22.13 15.55
N VAL A 91 -0.16 21.23 14.66
CA VAL A 91 0.12 21.54 13.25
C VAL A 91 -0.96 20.92 12.39
N THR A 92 -1.57 21.75 11.54
CA THR A 92 -2.54 21.32 10.54
C THR A 92 -1.82 21.04 9.24
N VAL A 93 -1.92 19.80 8.76
CA VAL A 93 -1.40 19.39 7.45
C VAL A 93 -2.56 19.39 6.46
N LEU A 94 -2.42 20.17 5.40
CA LEU A 94 -3.38 20.23 4.29
C LEU A 94 -2.79 19.48 3.09
N GLY A 95 -3.66 18.82 2.34
CA GLY A 95 -3.25 17.90 1.29
C GLY A 95 -4.42 17.10 0.76
N SER A 96 -4.11 16.03 0.02
CA SER A 96 -5.09 15.11 -0.56
C SER A 96 -4.71 13.66 -0.33
N HIS A 97 -5.70 12.79 -0.44
CA HIS A 97 -5.58 11.34 -0.24
C HIS A 97 -5.03 10.91 1.14
N PHE A 98 -5.28 11.71 2.18
CA PHE A 98 -4.99 11.27 3.55
C PHE A 98 -5.99 10.19 3.99
N GLN A 99 -5.47 9.13 4.57
CA GLN A 99 -6.28 8.07 5.16
C GLN A 99 -6.38 8.22 6.68
N ASP A 100 -7.60 8.01 7.19
CA ASP A 100 -7.83 7.83 8.61
C ASP A 100 -7.38 6.42 9.02
N SER A 101 -6.19 6.32 9.61
CA SER A 101 -5.59 5.05 10.02
C SER A 101 -4.87 5.18 11.35
N GLU A 102 -4.73 4.07 12.07
CA GLU A 102 -3.98 4.05 13.34
C GLU A 102 -2.50 4.42 13.19
N GLY A 103 -1.95 4.26 11.97
CA GLY A 103 -0.58 4.62 11.62
C GLY A 103 -0.39 6.10 11.28
N LEU A 104 -1.47 6.88 11.16
CA LEU A 104 -1.37 8.30 10.86
C LEU A 104 -0.58 9.02 11.95
N SER A 105 0.57 9.57 11.57
CA SER A 105 1.52 10.17 12.49
C SER A 105 2.21 11.38 11.88
N CYS A 106 2.53 12.33 12.74
CA CYS A 106 3.37 13.47 12.41
C CYS A 106 4.76 13.21 12.95
N VAL A 107 5.77 13.26 12.07
CA VAL A 107 7.18 13.08 12.44
C VAL A 107 7.92 14.40 12.25
N PHE A 108 8.51 14.91 13.33
CA PHE A 108 9.31 16.13 13.33
C PHE A 108 10.76 15.80 13.66
N GLY A 109 11.66 16.00 12.69
CA GLY A 109 13.05 15.58 12.81
C GLY A 109 13.17 14.07 12.97
N LEU A 110 14.10 13.61 13.82
CA LEU A 110 14.41 12.18 13.96
C LEU A 110 13.71 11.48 15.14
N ALA A 111 13.10 12.25 16.06
CA ALA A 111 12.67 11.70 17.36
C ALA A 111 11.24 12.08 17.77
N LEU A 112 10.71 13.21 17.29
CA LEU A 112 9.40 13.67 17.73
C LEU A 112 8.32 13.02 16.87
N HIS A 113 7.60 12.08 17.48
CA HIS A 113 6.45 11.40 16.88
C HIS A 113 5.19 11.84 17.61
N GLY A 114 4.26 12.46 16.89
CA GLY A 114 2.91 12.73 17.34
C GLY A 114 1.92 11.83 16.63
N ARG A 115 0.84 11.43 17.31
CA ARG A 115 -0.32 10.85 16.61
C ARG A 115 -0.96 11.93 15.75
N GLY A 116 -1.24 11.61 14.49
CA GLY A 116 -2.02 12.48 13.62
C GLY A 116 -3.51 12.32 13.94
N GLY A 117 -4.23 13.44 14.00
CA GLY A 117 -5.68 13.43 13.99
C GLY A 117 -6.18 13.65 12.57
N TYR A 118 -6.93 12.70 12.02
CA TYR A 118 -7.61 12.91 10.75
C TYR A 118 -8.77 13.90 10.93
N VAL A 119 -8.84 14.90 10.06
CA VAL A 119 -9.94 15.88 10.03
C VAL A 119 -10.82 15.65 8.81
N SER A 120 -10.22 15.73 7.63
CA SER A 120 -10.85 15.46 6.33
C SER A 120 -9.78 15.34 5.26
N SER A 121 -10.06 14.60 4.19
CA SER A 121 -9.27 14.64 2.95
C SER A 121 -10.14 15.10 1.80
N THR A 122 -9.56 15.93 0.94
CA THR A 122 -10.08 16.19 -0.41
C THR A 122 -9.50 15.22 -1.41
#